data_AF-X0UMF9-F1
#
_entry.id   AF-X0UMF9-F1
#
_cell.length_a   1.000
_cell.length_b   1.000
_cell.length_c   1.000
_cell.angle_alpha   90.00
_cell.angle_beta   90.00
_cell.angle_gamma   90.00
#
_symmetry.space_group_name_H-M   'P 1'
#
loop_
_entity.id
_entity.type
_entity.pdbx_description
1 polymer ?
#
loop_
_entity_poly.entity_id
_entity_poly.type
_entity_poly.pdbx_seq_one_letter_code
_entity_poly.pdbx_strand_id
1 'polypeptide(L)'
;MERNLQMETERLLLRSVAMSDVEEVARTYEIENGPLSIERATEAISWMANNHRLNSPRCFRHVCLAVFPKGRNEIIGWCGLDGGFGQNKDRTKIEI
;
A
#
# COMPACT_ATOMS: atom_id res chain seq x y z
N MET A 1 -10.76 -11.01 -8.95
CA MET A 1 -9.35 -11.24 -9.28
C MET A 1 -8.56 -10.10 -8.65
N GLU A 2 -7.81 -10.37 -7.60
CA GLU A 2 -6.92 -9.37 -6.98
C GLU A 2 -5.84 -9.01 -8.00
N ARG A 3 -5.67 -7.71 -8.26
CA ARG A 3 -4.55 -7.25 -9.07
C ARG A 3 -3.37 -7.09 -8.14
N ASN A 4 -2.44 -8.05 -8.20
CA ASN A 4 -1.14 -7.91 -7.56
C ASN A 4 -0.36 -6.85 -8.34
N LEU A 5 -0.47 -5.59 -7.89
CA LEU A 5 0.31 -4.50 -8.45
C LEU A 5 1.75 -4.67 -8.00
N GLN A 6 2.63 -4.82 -8.97
CA GLN A 6 4.06 -4.89 -8.75
C GLN A 6 4.79 -4.04 -9.80
N MET A 7 5.87 -3.41 -9.37
CA MET A 7 6.80 -2.67 -10.21
C MET A 7 8.21 -3.04 -9.80
N GLU A 8 9.07 -3.23 -10.78
CA GLU A 8 10.47 -3.53 -10.54
C GLU A 8 11.36 -2.41 -11.06
N THR A 9 12.44 -2.16 -10.33
CA THR A 9 13.56 -1.34 -10.76
C THR A 9 14.83 -2.20 -10.80
N GLU A 10 15.98 -1.61 -11.11
CA GLU A 10 17.27 -2.31 -11.05
C GLU A 10 17.52 -2.95 -9.67
N ARG A 11 17.11 -2.26 -8.58
CA ARG A 11 17.46 -2.65 -7.20
C ARG A 11 16.28 -2.99 -6.31
N LEU A 12 15.07 -2.58 -6.68
CA LEU A 12 13.89 -2.63 -5.83
C LEU A 12 12.73 -3.38 -6.49
N LEU A 13 11.94 -4.04 -5.65
CA LEU A 13 10.59 -4.53 -5.95
C LEU A 13 9.61 -3.69 -5.14
N LEU A 14 8.66 -3.06 -5.81
CA LEU A 14 7.55 -2.34 -5.20
C LEU A 14 6.30 -3.18 -5.42
N ARG A 15 5.63 -3.62 -4.36
CA ARG A 15 4.41 -4.42 -4.50
C ARG A 15 3.41 -4.19 -3.40
N SER A 16 2.15 -4.53 -3.68
CA SER A 16 1.15 -4.68 -2.61
C SER A 16 1.63 -5.73 -1.60
N VAL A 17 1.40 -5.46 -0.33
CA VAL A 17 1.64 -6.42 0.75
C VAL A 17 0.56 -7.50 0.76
N ALA A 18 0.95 -8.71 1.14
CA ALA A 18 0.09 -9.86 1.34
C ALA A 18 0.11 -10.27 2.82
N MET A 19 -0.78 -11.18 3.22
CA MET A 19 -0.81 -11.68 4.60
C MET A 19 0.49 -12.36 5.04
N SER A 20 1.28 -12.88 4.09
CA SER A 20 2.62 -13.41 4.37
C SER A 20 3.62 -12.34 4.84
N ASP A 21 3.31 -11.05 4.64
CA ASP A 21 4.17 -9.93 5.04
C ASP A 21 3.76 -9.33 6.40
N VAL A 22 2.82 -9.94 7.13
CA VAL A 22 2.21 -9.34 8.32
C VAL A 22 3.21 -8.93 9.39
N GLU A 23 4.27 -9.70 9.60
CA GLU A 23 5.33 -9.37 10.56
C GLU A 23 6.11 -8.12 10.13
N GLU A 24 6.40 -8.01 8.84
CA GLU A 24 7.10 -6.86 8.27
C GLU A 24 6.21 -5.62 8.26
N VAL A 25 4.92 -5.76 7.98
CA VAL A 25 3.94 -4.67 8.10
C VAL A 25 3.84 -4.22 9.57
N ALA A 26 3.76 -5.15 10.51
CA ALA A 26 3.71 -4.83 11.93
C ALA A 26 4.93 -4.03 12.38
N ARG A 27 6.12 -4.38 11.86
CA ARG A 27 7.38 -3.69 12.15
C ARG A 27 7.49 -2.31 11.52
N THR A 28 6.93 -2.09 10.32
CA THR A 28 7.30 -0.95 9.46
C THR A 28 6.17 0.01 9.09
N TYR A 29 4.90 -0.30 9.35
CA TYR A 29 3.79 0.50 8.83
C TYR A 29 3.62 1.85 9.54
N GLU A 30 3.77 1.91 10.87
CA GLU A 30 3.67 3.15 11.66
C GLU A 30 5.00 3.50 12.34
N ILE A 31 6.05 3.77 11.55
CA ILE A 31 7.41 4.01 12.07
C ILE A 31 7.44 5.08 13.18
N GLU A 32 6.60 6.12 13.07
CA GLU A 32 6.53 7.22 14.06
C GLU A 32 5.88 6.80 15.39
N ASN A 33 4.91 5.89 15.35
CA ASN A 33 4.17 5.42 16.53
C ASN A 33 4.72 4.10 17.11
N GLY A 34 5.68 3.48 16.41
CA GLY A 34 6.26 2.20 16.76
C GLY A 34 5.55 0.99 16.13
N PRO A 35 6.00 -0.23 16.47
CA PRO A 35 5.45 -1.44 15.88
C PRO A 35 3.96 -1.64 16.21
N LEU A 36 3.21 -2.11 15.22
CA LEU A 36 1.81 -2.54 15.41
C LEU A 36 1.74 -3.93 16.04
N SER A 37 0.58 -4.24 16.62
CA SER A 37 0.21 -5.64 16.87
C SER A 37 -0.06 -6.38 15.55
N ILE A 38 -0.01 -7.71 15.58
CA ILE A 38 -0.29 -8.55 14.41
C ILE A 38 -1.74 -8.37 13.93
N GLU A 39 -2.69 -8.19 14.85
CA GLU A 39 -4.09 -7.92 14.51
C GLU A 39 -4.21 -6.60 13.74
N ARG A 40 -3.58 -5.54 14.25
CA ARG A 40 -3.55 -4.22 13.60
C ARG A 40 -2.86 -4.25 12.24
N ALA A 41 -1.78 -5.01 12.10
CA ALA A 41 -1.10 -5.20 10.81
C ALA A 41 -2.00 -5.96 9.81
N THR A 42 -2.72 -6.99 10.27
CA THR A 42 -3.68 -7.75 9.45
C THR A 42 -4.83 -6.86 8.95
N GLU A 43 -5.36 -6.01 9.84
CA GLU A 43 -6.36 -5.00 9.50
C GLU A 43 -5.83 -4.01 8.45
N ALA A 44 -4.59 -3.53 8.62
CA ALA A 44 -3.94 -2.62 7.70
C ALA A 44 -3.78 -3.23 6.30
N ILE A 45 -3.30 -4.48 6.20
CA ILE A 45 -3.18 -5.21 4.91
C ILE A 45 -4.55 -5.33 4.23
N SER A 46 -5.58 -5.71 4.99
CA SER A 46 -6.95 -5.84 4.47
C SER A 46 -7.51 -4.50 3.98
N TRP A 47 -7.23 -3.42 4.72
CA TRP A 47 -7.63 -2.07 4.33
C TRP A 47 -6.93 -1.59 3.06
N MET A 48 -5.61 -1.82 2.94
CA MET A 48 -4.82 -1.49 1.74
C MET A 48 -5.36 -2.25 0.51
N ALA A 49 -5.62 -3.55 0.64
CA ALA A 49 -6.17 -4.39 -0.43
C ALA A 49 -7.57 -3.92 -0.86
N ASN A 50 -8.45 -3.61 0.10
CA ASN A 50 -9.80 -3.14 -0.22
C ASN A 50 -9.79 -1.75 -0.89
N ASN A 51 -8.93 -0.82 -0.44
CA ASN A 51 -8.77 0.47 -1.10
C ASN A 51 -8.28 0.33 -2.53
N HIS A 52 -7.28 -0.53 -2.75
CA HIS A 52 -6.77 -0.79 -4.08
C HIS A 52 -7.86 -1.32 -5.00
N ARG A 53 -8.71 -2.24 -4.52
CA ARG A 53 -9.85 -2.80 -5.27
C ARG A 53 -10.88 -1.74 -5.68
N LEU A 54 -11.01 -0.66 -4.91
CA LEU A 54 -11.96 0.43 -5.17
C LEU A 54 -11.43 1.44 -6.20
N ASN A 55 -10.15 1.39 -6.56
CA ASN A 55 -9.60 2.24 -7.60
C ASN A 55 -10.16 1.86 -8.97
N SER A 56 -10.50 2.88 -9.76
CA SER A 56 -10.97 2.73 -11.13
C SER A 56 -10.48 3.89 -11.99
N PRO A 57 -10.50 3.79 -13.33
CA PRO A 57 -10.19 4.93 -14.18
C PRO A 57 -11.02 6.15 -13.77
N ARG A 58 -10.35 7.28 -13.50
CA ARG A 58 -10.92 8.56 -13.01
C ARG A 58 -11.40 8.59 -11.55
N CYS A 59 -11.25 7.51 -10.79
CA CYS A 59 -11.51 7.48 -9.35
C CYS A 59 -10.35 6.78 -8.63
N PHE A 60 -9.46 7.59 -8.09
CA PHE A 60 -8.28 7.14 -7.37
C PHE A 60 -8.48 7.42 -5.87
N ARG A 61 -8.38 6.38 -5.04
CA ARG A 61 -8.62 6.43 -3.59
C ARG A 61 -7.32 6.31 -2.81
N HIS A 62 -6.66 5.17 -2.90
CA HIS A 62 -5.40 4.92 -2.20
C HIS A 62 -4.68 3.73 -2.86
N VAL A 63 -3.38 3.87 -3.09
CA VAL A 63 -2.47 2.79 -3.45
C VAL A 63 -1.27 2.91 -2.54
N CYS A 64 -0.97 1.84 -1.80
CA CYS A 64 0.24 1.73 -1.00
C CYS A 64 1.00 0.48 -1.42
N LEU A 65 2.29 0.66 -1.68
CA LEU A 65 3.23 -0.37 -2.08
C LEU A 65 4.37 -0.39 -1.08
N ALA A 66 4.67 -1.57 -0.56
CA ALA A 66 5.88 -1.80 0.20
C ALA A 66 7.08 -1.88 -0.75
N VAL A 67 8.19 -1.29 -0.32
CA VAL A 67 9.47 -1.27 -1.04
C VAL A 67 10.38 -2.33 -0.48
N PHE A 68 10.76 -3.28 -1.32
CA PHE A 68 11.65 -4.40 -1.00
C PHE A 68 12.96 -4.27 -1.80
N PRO A 69 14.15 -4.40 -1.18
CA PRO A 69 15.38 -4.65 -1.92
C PRO A 69 15.29 -6.02 -2.62
N LYS A 70 15.73 -6.09 -3.88
CA LYS A 70 15.75 -7.37 -4.60
C LYS A 70 16.57 -8.42 -3.85
N GLY A 71 16.04 -9.64 -3.75
CA GLY A 71 16.64 -10.75 -3.03
C GLY A 71 16.47 -10.71 -1.50
N ARG A 72 15.70 -9.75 -0.97
CA ARG A 72 15.36 -9.67 0.46
C ARG A 72 13.84 -9.57 0.64
N ASN A 73 13.34 -10.19 1.71
CA ASN A 73 11.94 -10.08 2.11
C ASN A 73 11.73 -9.00 3.19
N GLU A 74 12.61 -8.01 3.22
CA GLU A 74 12.56 -6.92 4.20
C GLU A 74 11.91 -5.68 3.58
N ILE A 75 10.90 -5.11 4.26
CA ILE A 75 10.33 -3.81 3.89
C ILE A 75 11.29 -2.72 4.38
N ILE A 76 11.80 -1.91 3.45
CA ILE A 76 12.67 -0.77 3.74
C ILE A 76 11.94 0.58 3.70
N GLY A 77 10.67 0.57 3.33
CA GLY A 77 9.84 1.76 3.24
C GLY A 77 8.58 1.50 2.46
N TRP A 78 7.81 2.57 2.31
CA TRP A 78 6.51 2.57 1.65
C TRP A 78 6.48 3.67 0.59
N CYS A 79 5.81 3.40 -0.51
CA CYS A 79 5.51 4.39 -1.51
C CYS A 79 4.08 4.21 -1.96
N GLY A 80 3.41 5.32 -2.25
CA GLY A 80 2.00 5.26 -2.53
C GLY A 80 1.49 6.55 -3.14
N LEU A 81 0.26 6.47 -3.59
CA LEU A 81 -0.51 7.59 -4.05
C LEU A 81 -1.78 7.62 -3.22
N ASP A 82 -2.12 8.80 -2.73
CA ASP A 82 -3.39 9.08 -2.07
C ASP A 82 -4.27 9.92 -2.98
N GLY A 83 -5.51 9.49 -3.14
CA GLY A 83 -6.52 10.30 -3.80
C GLY A 83 -7.11 11.28 -2.81
N GLY A 84 -7.36 12.52 -3.24
CA GLY A 84 -8.03 13.55 -2.44
C GLY A 84 -9.48 13.24 -2.04
N PHE A 85 -9.96 12.01 -2.24
CA PHE A 85 -11.28 11.55 -1.80
C PHE A 85 -11.29 11.39 -0.27
N GLY A 86 -11.44 12.53 0.39
CA GLY A 86 -11.49 12.67 1.84
C GLY A 86 -11.33 14.10 2.37
N GLN A 87 -10.90 15.06 1.53
CA GLN A 87 -10.72 16.47 1.95
C GLN A 87 -11.49 17.50 1.11
N ASN A 88 -12.28 17.13 0.09
CA ASN A 88 -13.24 18.06 -0.53
C ASN A 88 -14.35 17.37 -1.32
N LYS A 89 -15.57 17.94 -1.27
CA LYS A 89 -16.81 17.43 -1.89
C LYS A 89 -16.88 17.61 -3.42
N ASP A 90 -15.86 18.18 -4.06
CA ASP A 90 -15.88 18.42 -5.49
C ASP A 90 -14.86 17.56 -6.23
N ARG A 91 -15.44 16.62 -6.97
CA ARG A 91 -14.89 15.70 -7.96
C ARG A 91 -13.61 16.22 -8.65
N THR A 92 -12.44 15.79 -8.20
CA THR A 92 -11.24 15.86 -9.04
C THR A 92 -11.34 14.77 -10.10
N LYS A 93 -11.89 15.13 -11.27
CA LYS A 93 -11.69 14.35 -12.48
C LYS A 93 -10.21 14.43 -12.82
N ILE A 94 -9.50 13.31 -12.69
CA ILE A 94 -8.20 13.17 -13.34
C ILE A 94 -8.52 12.86 -14.81
N GLU A 95 -8.27 13.84 -15.68
CA GLU A 95 -8.27 13.65 -17.13
C GLU A 95 -6.85 13.22 -17.53
N ILE A 96 -6.75 12.08 -18.22
CA ILE A 96 -5.52 11.55 -18.82
C ILE A 96 -5.58 11.89 -20.31
#